data_AF-A0A8K0P3N6-F1
#
_entry.id   AF-A0A8K0P3N6-F1
#
_cell.length_a   1.000
_cell.length_b   1.000
_cell.length_c   1.000
_cell.angle_alpha   90.00
_cell.angle_beta   90.00
_cell.angle_gamma   90.00
#
_symmetry.space_group_name_H-M   'P 1'
#
loop_
_entity.id
_entity.type
_entity.pdbx_description
1 polymer ?
#
loop_
_entity_poly.entity_id
_entity_poly.type
_entity_poly.pdbx_seq_one_letter_code
_entity_poly.pdbx_strand_id
1 'polypeptide(L)'
;MELKPKGKISMEDELLVLRRKVQNRWEAPPVEETLRRILLRLPFSLDAYRSLEEKTKLLDAALEQGNGDAILSNRWEAPPVEETLRRILLRLPFSLDAYRSLEEKTKLLDAALEQGNGDAILSLPELNNLLESLGRSREASIIQFNLAMRGVDNARTNPSRSQRVLNSLRNCLASHFSNGAAEMDRPFIVNAIKLFEWQMAADEKFKSMKGESSAEECTLGLAALATLSHSCRYHWEGNKPKSGVTDPLSPSALCQSLGISQRAYQWTALKVKAQEHNWEAGWFQGIRLIGGGSGAPMADVAAELHSQGAPEDVVVRYINLVEGIEERIALANRLQCYNAAIDIMKSQGDRLGIIKLKSRLPTGSEGELYAELILRSSTIRWKN
;
A
#
# COMPACT_ATOMS: atom_id res chain seq x y z
N MET A 1 -2.26 44.13 65.44
CA MET A 1 -3.48 43.31 65.67
C MET A 1 -3.33 42.07 64.80
N GLU A 2 -2.69 41.04 65.34
CA GLU A 2 -2.46 39.78 64.63
C GLU A 2 -3.75 38.95 64.63
N LEU A 3 -4.30 38.72 63.44
CA LEU A 3 -5.41 37.81 63.22
C LEU A 3 -4.90 36.37 63.40
N LYS A 4 -5.26 35.76 64.53
CA LYS A 4 -5.01 34.34 64.82
C LYS A 4 -5.65 33.45 63.75
N PRO A 5 -4.98 32.37 63.31
CA PRO A 5 -5.50 31.49 62.28
C PRO A 5 -6.68 30.67 62.80
N LYS A 6 -7.61 30.46 61.86
CA LYS A 6 -8.89 29.74 61.96
C LYS A 6 -8.74 28.43 62.74
N GLY A 7 -9.74 28.16 63.59
CA GLY A 7 -9.86 26.92 64.36
C GLY A 7 -9.62 25.71 63.46
N LYS A 8 -8.66 24.88 63.85
CA LYS A 8 -8.38 23.59 63.24
C LYS A 8 -9.66 22.75 63.36
N ILE A 9 -10.36 22.57 62.25
CA ILE A 9 -11.35 21.49 62.13
C ILE A 9 -10.56 20.20 62.40
N SER A 10 -11.02 19.38 63.34
CA SER A 10 -10.32 18.13 63.65
C SER A 10 -10.23 17.28 62.37
N MET A 11 -9.12 16.60 62.14
CA MET A 11 -8.99 15.65 61.02
C MET A 11 -10.15 14.64 61.01
N GLU A 12 -10.70 14.33 62.19
CA GLU A 12 -11.87 13.47 62.35
C GLU A 12 -13.16 14.12 61.84
N ASP A 13 -13.33 15.43 62.03
CA ASP A 13 -14.46 16.20 61.51
C ASP A 13 -14.37 16.38 59.99
N GLU A 14 -13.16 16.61 59.46
CA GLU A 14 -12.94 16.63 58.00
C GLU A 14 -13.20 15.26 57.38
N LEU A 15 -12.75 14.18 58.03
CA LEU A 15 -13.03 12.81 57.59
C LEU A 15 -14.52 12.46 57.69
N LEU A 16 -15.24 12.97 58.68
CA LEU A 16 -16.70 12.81 58.77
C LEU A 16 -17.42 13.55 57.65
N VAL A 17 -17.01 14.77 57.33
CA VAL A 17 -17.57 15.55 56.21
C VAL A 17 -17.25 14.88 54.87
N LEU A 18 -16.03 14.36 54.69
CA LEU A 18 -15.62 13.65 53.48
C LEU A 18 -16.32 12.30 53.35
N ARG A 19 -16.47 11.52 54.43
CA ARG A 19 -17.29 10.31 54.43
C ARG A 19 -18.74 10.61 54.10
N ARG A 20 -19.32 11.66 54.67
CA ARG A 20 -20.70 12.08 54.34
C ARG A 20 -20.83 12.50 52.87
N LYS A 21 -19.85 13.21 52.30
CA LYS A 21 -19.82 13.57 50.86
C LYS A 21 -19.63 12.35 49.94
N VAL A 22 -18.87 11.35 50.36
CA VAL A 22 -18.67 10.10 49.62
C VAL A 22 -19.90 9.20 49.73
N GLN A 23 -20.52 9.10 50.91
CA GLN A 23 -21.78 8.37 51.13
C GLN A 23 -22.90 8.96 50.25
N ASN A 24 -23.04 10.28 50.25
CA ASN A 24 -24.04 11.00 49.45
C ASN A 24 -23.79 10.95 47.94
N ARG A 25 -22.63 10.47 47.46
CA ARG A 25 -22.40 10.21 46.03
C ARG A 25 -23.08 8.93 45.54
N TRP A 26 -23.42 8.03 46.46
CA TRP A 26 -23.98 6.71 46.17
C TRP A 26 -25.44 6.56 46.62
N GLU A 27 -25.98 7.59 47.28
CA GLU A 27 -27.40 7.68 47.63
C GLU A 27 -28.15 8.35 46.49
N ALA A 28 -29.31 7.78 46.12
CA ALA A 28 -30.16 8.35 45.09
C ALA A 28 -30.58 9.77 45.51
N PRO A 29 -30.33 10.81 44.70
CA PRO A 29 -30.90 12.13 44.95
C PRO A 29 -32.44 12.02 44.99
N PRO A 30 -33.13 12.96 45.64
CA PRO A 30 -34.60 12.98 45.63
C PRO A 30 -35.17 12.90 44.21
N VAL A 31 -36.27 12.19 44.06
CA VAL A 31 -36.96 11.97 42.77
C VAL A 31 -37.28 13.30 42.10
N GLU A 32 -37.87 14.25 42.82
CA GLU A 32 -38.21 15.58 42.33
C GLU A 32 -36.99 16.39 41.89
N GLU A 33 -35.86 16.31 42.60
CA GLU A 33 -34.63 17.01 42.24
C GLU A 33 -34.01 16.40 40.98
N THR A 34 -34.12 15.08 40.83
CA THR A 34 -33.65 14.38 39.63
C THR A 34 -34.51 14.75 38.42
N LEU A 35 -35.84 14.75 38.58
CA LEU A 35 -36.78 15.18 37.54
C LEU A 35 -36.60 16.65 37.18
N ARG A 36 -36.31 17.52 38.15
CA ARG A 36 -36.00 18.93 37.90
C ARG A 36 -34.70 19.11 37.11
N ARG A 37 -33.68 18.31 37.40
CA ARG A 37 -32.43 18.31 36.61
C ARG A 37 -32.64 17.79 35.20
N ILE A 38 -33.45 16.73 35.04
CA ILE A 38 -33.87 16.18 33.74
C ILE A 38 -34.57 17.27 32.92
N LEU A 39 -35.53 17.98 33.53
CA LEU A 39 -36.31 19.04 32.89
C LEU A 39 -35.42 20.22 32.46
N LEU A 40 -34.44 20.59 33.30
CA LEU A 40 -33.50 21.68 33.04
C LEU A 40 -32.30 21.26 32.18
N ARG A 41 -32.27 20.02 31.66
CA ARG A 41 -31.15 19.43 30.89
C ARG A 41 -29.79 19.53 31.61
N LEU A 42 -29.81 19.47 32.93
CA LEU A 42 -28.61 19.46 33.77
C LEU A 42 -28.11 18.01 33.93
N PRO A 43 -26.80 17.80 34.14
CA PRO A 43 -26.26 16.46 34.31
C PRO A 43 -26.86 15.77 35.56
N PHE A 44 -27.37 14.55 35.35
CA PHE A 44 -27.92 13.67 36.38
C PHE A 44 -27.38 12.25 36.18
N SER A 45 -27.37 11.43 37.24
CA SER A 45 -27.06 10.00 37.15
C SER A 45 -28.26 9.21 37.68
N LEU A 46 -28.69 8.21 36.89
CA LEU A 46 -29.73 7.27 37.28
C LEU A 46 -29.16 6.00 37.93
N ASP A 47 -27.83 5.85 37.95
CA ASP A 47 -27.14 4.66 38.47
C ASP A 47 -27.29 4.51 39.99
N ALA A 48 -27.68 5.60 40.67
CA ALA A 48 -27.97 5.62 42.10
C ALA A 48 -29.33 5.01 42.46
N TYR A 49 -30.28 4.92 41.51
CA TYR A 49 -31.56 4.23 41.69
C TYR A 49 -31.38 2.75 41.36
N ARG A 50 -31.13 1.92 42.38
CA ARG A 50 -30.71 0.51 42.18
C ARG A 50 -31.86 -0.46 42.27
N SER A 51 -32.86 -0.18 43.11
CA SER A 51 -34.02 -1.07 43.26
C SER A 51 -35.07 -0.85 42.17
N LEU A 52 -35.83 -1.90 41.85
CA LEU A 52 -36.95 -1.81 40.90
C LEU A 52 -38.04 -0.85 41.43
N GLU A 53 -38.23 -0.83 42.74
CA GLU A 53 -39.18 0.04 43.43
C GLU A 53 -38.78 1.52 43.33
N GLU A 54 -37.50 1.84 43.45
CA GLU A 54 -36.98 3.19 43.22
C GLU A 54 -37.16 3.67 41.78
N LYS A 55 -36.93 2.78 40.81
CA LYS A 55 -37.08 3.08 39.38
C LYS A 55 -38.54 3.27 38.99
N THR A 56 -39.43 2.46 39.53
CA THR A 56 -40.89 2.60 39.31
C THR A 56 -41.39 3.90 39.92
N LYS A 57 -41.00 4.24 41.15
CA LYS A 57 -41.31 5.54 41.77
C LYS A 57 -40.82 6.75 40.96
N LEU A 58 -39.61 6.69 40.40
CA LEU A 58 -39.08 7.75 39.54
C LEU A 58 -39.89 7.88 38.23
N LEU A 59 -40.29 6.76 37.63
CA LEU A 59 -41.09 6.74 36.42
C LEU A 59 -42.52 7.21 36.67
N ASP A 60 -43.14 6.77 37.75
CA ASP A 60 -44.50 7.18 38.16
C ASP A 60 -44.54 8.69 38.41
N ALA A 61 -43.56 9.22 39.15
CA ALA A 61 -43.43 10.67 39.37
C ALA A 61 -43.14 11.44 38.07
N ALA A 62 -42.39 10.87 37.13
CA ALA A 62 -42.16 11.47 35.82
C ALA A 62 -43.43 11.51 34.96
N LEU A 63 -44.24 10.45 35.02
CA LEU A 63 -45.52 10.35 34.31
C LEU A 63 -46.54 11.33 34.88
N GLU A 64 -46.63 11.46 36.20
CA GLU A 64 -47.49 12.44 36.87
C GLU A 64 -47.12 13.89 36.51
N GLN A 65 -45.83 14.18 36.32
CA GLN A 65 -45.35 15.49 35.89
C GLN A 65 -45.40 15.71 34.37
N GLY A 66 -45.85 14.73 33.58
CA GLY A 66 -45.85 14.80 32.11
C GLY A 66 -44.46 14.76 31.47
N ASN A 67 -43.43 14.38 32.23
CA ASN A 67 -42.01 14.39 31.86
C ASN A 67 -41.47 12.99 31.51
N GLY A 68 -42.34 12.01 31.28
CA GLY A 68 -41.94 10.65 30.89
C GLY A 68 -41.05 10.63 29.64
N ASP A 69 -41.35 11.49 28.66
CA ASP A 69 -40.56 11.63 27.43
C ASP A 69 -39.17 12.21 27.68
N ALA A 70 -38.97 13.05 28.69
CA ALA A 70 -37.67 13.64 29.01
C ALA A 70 -36.68 12.62 29.61
N ILE A 71 -37.19 11.58 30.28
CA ILE A 71 -36.36 10.44 30.75
C ILE A 71 -35.95 9.56 29.56
N LEU A 72 -36.85 9.39 28.59
CA LEU A 72 -36.59 8.61 27.38
C LEU A 72 -35.67 9.36 26.40
N SER A 73 -35.82 10.68 26.25
CA SER A 73 -35.07 11.50 25.29
C SER A 73 -33.62 11.71 25.72
N ASN A 74 -33.37 12.00 27.01
CA ASN A 74 -32.01 12.25 27.52
C ASN A 74 -31.12 10.99 27.53
N ARG A 75 -31.70 9.79 27.40
CA ARG A 75 -30.96 8.53 27.25
C ARG A 75 -30.58 8.24 25.79
N TRP A 76 -31.16 8.93 24.80
CA TRP A 76 -31.20 8.45 23.41
C TRP A 76 -30.82 9.48 22.33
N GLU A 77 -30.41 10.70 22.64
CA GLU A 77 -29.88 11.60 21.61
C GLU A 77 -28.55 11.06 21.06
N ALA A 78 -28.47 10.89 19.73
CA ALA A 78 -27.27 10.39 19.07
C ALA A 78 -26.09 11.34 19.35
N PRO A 79 -24.97 10.84 19.90
CA PRO A 79 -23.78 11.66 20.06
C PRO A 79 -23.32 12.18 18.70
N PRO A 80 -22.59 13.31 18.65
CA PRO A 80 -22.03 13.80 17.40
C PRO A 80 -21.26 12.70 16.67
N VAL A 81 -21.39 12.68 15.35
CA VAL A 81 -20.79 11.67 14.47
C VAL A 81 -19.29 11.56 14.77
N GLU A 82 -18.59 12.68 14.86
CA GLU A 82 -17.15 12.75 15.10
C GLU A 82 -16.76 12.15 16.46
N GLU A 83 -17.59 12.33 17.49
CA GLU A 83 -17.34 11.78 18.83
C GLU A 83 -17.55 10.26 18.83
N THR A 84 -18.54 9.79 18.10
CA THR A 84 -18.79 8.35 17.94
C THR A 84 -17.65 7.68 17.20
N LEU A 85 -17.19 8.29 16.09
CA LEU A 85 -16.04 7.81 15.34
C LEU A 85 -14.77 7.78 16.21
N ARG A 86 -14.52 8.81 17.01
CA ARG A 86 -13.40 8.85 17.97
C ARG A 86 -13.48 7.73 19.00
N ARG A 87 -14.66 7.46 19.56
CA ARG A 87 -14.85 6.37 20.53
C ARG A 87 -14.59 5.00 19.91
N ILE A 88 -15.09 4.77 18.69
CA ILE A 88 -14.84 3.55 17.92
C ILE A 88 -13.33 3.36 17.71
N LEU A 89 -12.63 4.41 17.28
CA LEU A 89 -11.17 4.39 17.06
C LEU A 89 -10.38 4.09 18.34
N LEU A 90 -10.81 4.66 19.46
CA LEU A 90 -10.18 4.46 20.77
C LEU A 90 -10.59 3.14 21.45
N ARG A 91 -11.39 2.29 20.78
CA ARG A 91 -11.98 1.06 21.33
C ARG A 91 -12.72 1.29 22.65
N LEU A 92 -13.30 2.48 22.80
CA LEU A 92 -14.15 2.82 23.93
C LEU A 92 -15.55 2.25 23.69
N PRO A 93 -16.34 2.00 24.75
CA PRO A 93 -17.73 1.60 24.58
C PRO A 93 -18.51 2.69 23.82
N PHE A 94 -19.19 2.27 22.75
CA PHE A 94 -20.10 3.08 21.94
C PHE A 94 -21.39 2.28 21.67
N SER A 95 -22.48 2.97 21.36
CA SER A 95 -23.72 2.34 20.87
C SER A 95 -24.14 3.03 19.58
N LEU A 96 -24.46 2.23 18.57
CA LEU A 96 -25.02 2.70 17.31
C LEU A 96 -26.56 2.76 17.34
N ASP A 97 -27.20 2.28 18.41
CA ASP A 97 -28.66 2.22 18.56
C ASP A 97 -29.31 3.61 18.66
N ALA A 98 -28.50 4.61 19.00
CA ALA A 98 -28.91 6.01 19.02
C ALA A 98 -29.12 6.59 17.60
N TYR A 99 -28.43 6.05 16.59
CA TYR A 99 -28.60 6.43 15.18
C TYR A 99 -29.77 5.67 14.58
N ARG A 100 -30.99 6.24 14.64
CA ARG A 100 -32.21 5.54 14.22
C ARG A 100 -32.61 5.87 12.79
N SER A 101 -32.38 7.10 12.35
CA SER A 101 -32.76 7.51 11.00
C SER A 101 -31.75 7.01 9.95
N LEU A 102 -32.24 6.78 8.73
CA LEU A 102 -31.38 6.43 7.60
C LEU A 102 -30.38 7.56 7.28
N GLU A 103 -30.82 8.81 7.48
CA GLU A 103 -30.00 10.02 7.26
C GLU A 103 -28.84 10.12 8.25
N GLU A 104 -29.07 9.86 9.54
CA GLU A 104 -28.00 9.86 10.55
C GLU A 104 -27.01 8.72 10.31
N LYS A 105 -27.48 7.53 9.93
CA LYS A 105 -26.63 6.38 9.62
C LYS A 105 -25.78 6.59 8.37
N THR A 106 -26.34 7.23 7.34
CA THR A 106 -25.59 7.59 6.12
C THR A 106 -24.56 8.68 6.40
N LYS A 107 -24.90 9.70 7.19
CA LYS A 107 -23.93 10.72 7.64
C LYS A 107 -22.77 10.13 8.45
N LEU A 108 -23.05 9.20 9.37
CA LEU A 108 -22.02 8.48 10.13
C LEU A 108 -21.09 7.69 9.20
N LEU A 109 -21.67 7.04 8.19
CA LEU A 109 -20.95 6.24 7.20
C LEU A 109 -20.07 7.10 6.29
N ASP A 110 -20.60 8.19 5.75
CA ASP A 110 -19.88 9.11 4.88
C ASP A 110 -18.72 9.78 5.64
N ALA A 111 -18.96 10.22 6.88
CA ALA A 111 -17.89 10.74 7.73
C ALA A 111 -16.82 9.69 8.08
N ALA A 112 -17.21 8.42 8.28
CA ALA A 112 -16.26 7.34 8.52
C ALA A 112 -15.37 7.07 7.29
N LEU A 113 -15.95 7.13 6.10
CA LEU A 113 -15.24 6.98 4.83
C LEU A 113 -14.30 8.18 4.55
N GLU A 114 -14.78 9.41 4.76
CA GLU A 114 -14.01 10.64 4.54
C GLU A 114 -12.79 10.74 5.46
N GLN A 115 -12.90 10.32 6.72
CA GLN A 115 -11.77 10.36 7.65
C GLN A 115 -10.70 9.30 7.36
N GLY A 116 -10.84 8.48 6.31
CA GLY A 116 -9.91 7.37 5.99
C GLY A 116 -9.86 6.28 7.08
N ASN A 117 -10.76 6.38 8.07
CA ASN A 117 -10.86 5.53 9.24
C ASN A 117 -11.91 4.42 9.04
N GLY A 118 -12.52 4.39 7.86
CA GLY A 118 -13.55 3.44 7.45
C GLY A 118 -13.21 2.01 7.80
N ASP A 119 -11.97 1.56 7.63
CA ASP A 119 -11.60 0.18 7.96
C ASP A 119 -11.83 -0.24 9.43
N ALA A 120 -11.57 0.63 10.41
CA ALA A 120 -11.75 0.29 11.83
C ALA A 120 -13.23 0.31 12.23
N ILE A 121 -13.98 1.26 11.66
CA ILE A 121 -15.40 1.49 11.92
C ILE A 121 -16.27 0.50 11.16
N LEU A 122 -15.93 0.18 9.92
CA LEU A 122 -16.67 -0.69 8.99
C LEU A 122 -16.29 -2.18 9.15
N SER A 123 -15.39 -2.48 10.07
CA SER A 123 -15.28 -3.82 10.67
C SER A 123 -16.54 -4.22 11.45
N LEU A 124 -17.39 -3.24 11.80
CA LEU A 124 -18.66 -3.49 12.46
C LEU A 124 -19.65 -4.11 11.48
N PRO A 125 -20.19 -5.30 11.79
CA PRO A 125 -21.13 -5.99 10.91
C PRO A 125 -22.39 -5.16 10.66
N GLU A 126 -22.83 -4.33 11.64
CA GLU A 126 -24.00 -3.47 11.45
C GLU A 126 -23.78 -2.43 10.33
N LEU A 127 -22.58 -1.88 10.22
CA LEU A 127 -22.27 -0.86 9.20
C LEU A 127 -21.99 -1.49 7.83
N ASN A 128 -21.40 -2.69 7.79
CA ASN A 128 -21.24 -3.44 6.55
C ASN A 128 -22.61 -3.86 5.97
N ASN A 129 -23.52 -4.36 6.82
CA ASN A 129 -24.88 -4.70 6.42
C ASN A 129 -25.67 -3.46 5.96
N LEU A 130 -25.42 -2.30 6.58
CA LEU A 130 -26.02 -1.04 6.14
C LEU A 130 -25.55 -0.66 4.73
N LEU A 131 -24.25 -0.73 4.44
CA LEU A 131 -23.71 -0.46 3.09
C LEU A 131 -24.35 -1.37 2.04
N GLU A 132 -24.50 -2.66 2.33
CA GLU A 132 -25.18 -3.61 1.46
C GLU A 132 -26.65 -3.24 1.26
N SER A 133 -27.37 -2.87 2.34
CA SER A 133 -28.78 -2.45 2.27
C SER A 133 -29.01 -1.14 1.50
N LEU A 134 -28.00 -0.26 1.48
CA LEU A 134 -28.00 1.00 0.74
C LEU A 134 -27.63 0.82 -0.75
N GLY A 135 -27.35 -0.40 -1.20
CA GLY A 135 -26.89 -0.67 -2.57
C GLY A 135 -25.42 -0.26 -2.81
N ARG A 136 -24.69 0.15 -1.78
CA ARG A 136 -23.25 0.49 -1.81
C ARG A 136 -22.38 -0.76 -1.60
N SER A 137 -22.76 -1.87 -2.23
CA SER A 137 -22.11 -3.17 -2.03
C SER A 137 -20.65 -3.19 -2.51
N ARG A 138 -20.32 -2.43 -3.57
CA ARG A 138 -18.93 -2.30 -4.04
C ARG A 138 -17.98 -1.74 -2.97
N GLU A 139 -18.43 -0.72 -2.24
CA GLU A 139 -17.62 -0.10 -1.18
C GLU A 139 -17.46 -1.05 0.00
N ALA A 140 -18.53 -1.73 0.42
CA ALA A 140 -18.49 -2.79 1.42
C ALA A 140 -17.44 -3.85 1.07
N SER A 141 -17.45 -4.35 -0.17
CA SER A 141 -16.50 -5.36 -0.65
C SER A 141 -15.04 -4.88 -0.59
N ILE A 142 -14.77 -3.63 -0.97
CA ILE A 142 -13.42 -3.04 -0.93
C ILE A 142 -12.90 -2.94 0.50
N ILE A 143 -13.75 -2.57 1.45
CA ILE A 143 -13.39 -2.52 2.87
C ILE A 143 -13.04 -3.91 3.39
N GLN A 144 -13.85 -4.93 3.08
CA GLN A 144 -13.57 -6.32 3.46
C GLN A 144 -12.24 -6.81 2.87
N PHE A 145 -11.91 -6.39 1.65
CA PHE A 145 -10.61 -6.66 1.05
C PHE A 145 -9.46 -5.97 1.81
N ASN A 146 -9.58 -4.68 2.15
CA ASN A 146 -8.57 -3.95 2.94
C ASN A 146 -8.34 -4.59 4.31
N LEU A 147 -9.41 -5.01 4.98
CA LEU A 147 -9.34 -5.73 6.25
C LEU A 147 -8.56 -7.05 6.13
N ALA A 148 -8.80 -7.82 5.07
CA ALA A 148 -8.03 -9.03 4.80
C ALA A 148 -6.55 -8.72 4.54
N MET A 149 -6.25 -7.63 3.81
CA MET A 149 -4.89 -7.21 3.49
C MET A 149 -4.08 -6.73 4.71
N ARG A 150 -4.70 -6.20 5.77
CA ARG A 150 -4.01 -5.89 7.04
C ARG A 150 -3.35 -7.11 7.69
N GLY A 151 -3.84 -8.30 7.38
CA GLY A 151 -3.22 -9.55 7.80
C GLY A 151 -1.82 -9.76 7.19
N VAL A 152 -1.52 -9.14 6.05
CA VAL A 152 -0.27 -9.35 5.29
C VAL A 152 0.96 -8.84 6.06
N ASP A 153 0.88 -7.67 6.71
CA ASP A 153 1.99 -7.16 7.54
C ASP A 153 2.30 -8.09 8.71
N ASN A 154 1.25 -8.67 9.29
CA ASN A 154 1.37 -9.67 10.34
C ASN A 154 1.91 -11.02 9.81
N ALA A 155 1.69 -11.32 8.54
CA ALA A 155 2.23 -12.51 7.88
C ALA A 155 3.73 -12.38 7.56
N ARG A 156 4.20 -11.15 7.27
CA ARG A 156 5.64 -10.86 7.09
C ARG A 156 6.45 -11.17 8.35
N THR A 157 5.91 -10.85 9.53
CA THR A 157 6.57 -11.11 10.82
C THR A 157 6.37 -12.54 11.31
N ASN A 158 5.28 -13.20 10.92
CA ASN A 158 4.99 -14.58 11.30
C ASN A 158 4.41 -15.37 10.09
N PRO A 159 5.27 -16.10 9.35
CA PRO A 159 4.86 -16.83 8.15
C PRO A 159 3.77 -17.89 8.37
N SER A 160 3.61 -18.40 9.59
CA SER A 160 2.51 -19.33 9.94
C SER A 160 1.12 -18.66 9.86
N ARG A 161 1.06 -17.33 9.74
CA ARG A 161 -0.18 -16.57 9.55
C ARG A 161 -0.52 -16.35 8.08
N SER A 162 0.41 -16.55 7.14
CA SER A 162 0.19 -16.33 5.71
C SER A 162 -1.00 -17.15 5.18
N GLN A 163 -1.12 -18.42 5.60
CA GLN A 163 -2.25 -19.26 5.18
C GLN A 163 -3.61 -18.72 5.65
N ARG A 164 -3.68 -18.10 6.83
CA ARG A 164 -4.92 -17.48 7.34
C ARG A 164 -5.31 -16.27 6.51
N VAL A 165 -4.34 -15.44 6.12
CA VAL A 165 -4.56 -14.29 5.25
C VAL A 165 -5.05 -14.74 3.88
N LEU A 166 -4.41 -15.75 3.29
CA LEU A 166 -4.81 -16.30 2.00
C LEU A 166 -6.25 -16.85 2.04
N ASN A 167 -6.61 -17.60 3.08
CA ASN A 167 -7.98 -18.09 3.25
C ASN A 167 -8.97 -16.93 3.42
N SER A 168 -8.60 -15.88 4.16
CA SER A 168 -9.43 -14.67 4.31
C SER A 168 -9.66 -13.95 2.97
N LEU A 169 -8.63 -13.84 2.12
CA LEU A 169 -8.74 -13.23 0.80
C LEU A 169 -9.62 -14.06 -0.14
N ARG A 170 -9.48 -15.40 -0.12
CA ARG A 170 -10.33 -16.32 -0.90
C ARG A 170 -11.79 -16.25 -0.45
N ASN A 171 -12.03 -16.19 0.85
CA ASN A 171 -13.38 -16.00 1.40
C ASN A 171 -13.95 -14.64 0.98
N CYS A 172 -13.16 -13.57 1.05
CA CYS A 172 -13.58 -12.24 0.61
C CYS A 172 -13.98 -12.24 -0.87
N LEU A 173 -13.17 -12.85 -1.74
CA LEU A 173 -13.48 -13.03 -3.16
C LEU A 173 -14.79 -13.79 -3.40
N ALA A 174 -15.05 -14.85 -2.61
CA ALA A 174 -16.24 -15.67 -2.75
C ALA A 174 -17.51 -14.99 -2.19
N SER A 175 -17.40 -14.24 -1.10
CA SER A 175 -18.53 -13.64 -0.40
C SER A 175 -18.91 -12.26 -0.95
N HIS A 176 -17.94 -11.42 -1.31
CA HIS A 176 -18.17 -10.00 -1.59
C HIS A 176 -17.94 -9.60 -3.05
N PHE A 177 -17.28 -10.44 -3.85
CA PHE A 177 -16.94 -10.15 -5.26
C PHE A 177 -17.49 -11.20 -6.23
N SER A 178 -18.54 -11.93 -5.83
CA SER A 178 -19.17 -12.94 -6.69
C SER A 178 -20.28 -12.36 -7.56
N ASN A 179 -21.08 -11.41 -7.06
CA ASN A 179 -22.23 -10.82 -7.76
C ASN A 179 -22.30 -9.30 -7.56
N GLY A 180 -22.87 -8.58 -8.52
CA GLY A 180 -23.23 -7.16 -8.40
C GLY A 180 -22.13 -6.18 -8.79
N ALA A 181 -22.20 -4.95 -8.29
CA ALA A 181 -21.29 -3.86 -8.69
C ALA A 181 -19.80 -4.12 -8.37
N ALA A 182 -19.52 -5.00 -7.40
CA ALA A 182 -18.16 -5.39 -7.02
C ALA A 182 -17.51 -6.39 -8.01
N GLU A 183 -18.29 -7.05 -8.88
CA GLU A 183 -17.77 -8.06 -9.81
C GLU A 183 -16.72 -7.49 -10.76
N MET A 184 -16.83 -6.21 -11.13
CA MET A 184 -15.84 -5.52 -11.97
C MET A 184 -14.43 -5.50 -11.35
N ASP A 185 -14.35 -5.51 -10.02
CA ASP A 185 -13.08 -5.47 -9.30
C ASP A 185 -12.49 -6.88 -9.03
N ARG A 186 -13.27 -7.93 -9.33
CA ARG A 186 -12.90 -9.34 -9.13
C ARG A 186 -11.54 -9.71 -9.74
N PRO A 187 -11.17 -9.29 -10.97
CA PRO A 187 -9.86 -9.63 -11.56
C PRO A 187 -8.67 -9.13 -10.74
N PHE A 188 -8.80 -7.97 -10.08
CA PHE A 188 -7.73 -7.42 -9.24
C PHE A 188 -7.52 -8.27 -7.99
N ILE A 189 -8.61 -8.74 -7.36
CA ILE A 189 -8.55 -9.56 -6.15
C ILE A 189 -7.99 -10.94 -6.47
N VAL A 190 -8.39 -11.52 -7.61
CA VAL A 190 -7.81 -12.77 -8.13
C VAL A 190 -6.30 -12.63 -8.35
N ASN A 191 -5.86 -11.52 -8.94
CA ASN A 191 -4.43 -11.26 -9.14
C ASN A 191 -3.68 -11.04 -7.82
N ALA A 192 -4.29 -10.38 -6.83
CA ALA A 192 -3.70 -10.23 -5.50
C ALA A 192 -3.51 -11.59 -4.81
N ILE A 193 -4.50 -12.49 -4.90
CA ILE A 193 -4.40 -13.85 -4.36
C ILE A 193 -3.27 -14.64 -5.05
N LYS A 194 -3.22 -14.63 -6.38
CA LYS A 194 -2.15 -15.29 -7.15
C LYS A 194 -0.76 -14.77 -6.78
N LEU A 195 -0.62 -13.45 -6.65
CA LEU A 195 0.65 -12.82 -6.24
C LEU A 195 1.05 -13.29 -4.83
N PHE A 196 0.11 -13.31 -3.90
CA PHE A 196 0.37 -13.73 -2.51
C PHE A 196 0.76 -15.21 -2.42
N GLU A 197 0.08 -16.09 -3.16
CA GLU A 197 0.43 -17.52 -3.26
C GLU A 197 1.84 -17.71 -3.80
N TRP A 198 2.19 -16.97 -4.86
CA TRP A 198 3.51 -17.00 -5.44
C TRP A 198 4.58 -16.52 -4.44
N GLN A 199 4.34 -15.42 -3.73
CA GLN A 199 5.25 -14.88 -2.71
C GLN A 199 5.49 -15.89 -1.58
N MET A 200 4.44 -16.58 -1.12
CA MET A 200 4.57 -17.64 -0.11
C MET A 200 5.49 -18.77 -0.58
N ALA A 201 5.28 -19.26 -1.81
CA ALA A 201 6.08 -20.35 -2.37
C ALA A 201 7.52 -19.92 -2.69
N ALA A 202 7.73 -18.67 -3.12
CA ALA A 202 9.06 -18.12 -3.37
C ALA A 202 9.87 -17.99 -2.07
N ASP A 203 9.27 -17.41 -1.02
CA ASP A 203 9.91 -17.27 0.30
C ASP A 203 10.25 -18.65 0.92
N GLU A 204 9.39 -19.65 0.74
CA GLU A 204 9.65 -21.02 1.21
C GLU A 204 10.84 -21.65 0.47
N LYS A 205 10.87 -21.55 -0.87
CA LYS A 205 11.98 -22.06 -1.68
C LYS A 205 13.29 -21.33 -1.38
N PHE A 206 13.23 -20.03 -1.13
CA PHE A 206 14.40 -19.23 -0.79
C PHE A 206 15.00 -19.66 0.56
N LYS A 207 14.16 -19.86 1.58
CA LYS A 207 14.57 -20.38 2.89
C LYS A 207 15.22 -21.76 2.79
N SER A 208 14.65 -22.64 1.95
CA SER A 208 15.23 -23.96 1.71
C SER A 208 16.61 -23.91 1.03
N MET A 209 16.92 -22.84 0.29
CA MET A 209 18.18 -22.69 -0.45
C MET A 209 19.29 -22.03 0.37
N LYS A 210 18.99 -20.95 1.12
CA LYS A 210 20.00 -20.17 1.87
C LYS A 210 20.03 -20.44 3.39
N GLY A 211 19.11 -21.25 3.92
CA GLY A 211 18.98 -21.53 5.35
C GLY A 211 18.30 -20.40 6.13
N GLU A 212 17.80 -20.72 7.34
CA GLU A 212 16.97 -19.85 8.19
C GLU A 212 17.62 -18.52 8.60
N SER A 213 18.94 -18.40 8.48
CA SER A 213 19.74 -17.26 8.97
C SER A 213 19.85 -16.08 8.00
N SER A 214 19.36 -16.21 6.76
CA SER A 214 19.37 -15.09 5.81
C SER A 214 18.12 -14.23 5.99
N ALA A 215 18.26 -13.11 6.69
CA ALA A 215 17.25 -12.05 6.83
C ALA A 215 17.02 -11.27 5.50
N GLU A 216 17.33 -11.88 4.35
CA GLU A 216 17.11 -11.26 3.04
C GLU A 216 15.59 -11.22 2.73
N GLU A 217 15.20 -10.11 2.08
CA GLU A 217 13.85 -9.59 1.84
C GLU A 217 12.71 -10.63 1.72
N CYS A 218 11.84 -10.68 2.74
CA CYS A 218 10.54 -11.34 2.63
C CYS A 218 9.70 -10.67 1.53
N THR A 219 9.23 -11.45 0.57
CA THR A 219 8.47 -10.92 -0.58
C THR A 219 7.00 -10.65 -0.26
N LEU A 220 6.50 -11.13 0.89
CA LEU A 220 5.10 -10.99 1.28
C LEU A 220 4.65 -9.53 1.36
N GLY A 221 3.60 -9.21 0.59
CA GLY A 221 2.99 -7.88 0.54
C GLY A 221 3.76 -6.86 -0.29
N LEU A 222 4.82 -7.27 -0.99
CA LEU A 222 5.45 -6.41 -2.00
C LEU A 222 4.52 -6.22 -3.21
N ALA A 223 4.67 -5.08 -3.88
CA ALA A 223 4.01 -4.85 -5.16
C ALA A 223 4.45 -5.88 -6.22
N ALA A 224 3.63 -6.10 -7.24
CA ALA A 224 3.91 -7.09 -8.29
C ALA A 224 5.27 -6.87 -8.98
N LEU A 225 5.64 -5.61 -9.28
CA LEU A 225 6.94 -5.28 -9.90
C LEU A 225 8.13 -5.46 -8.95
N ALA A 226 7.95 -5.20 -7.66
CA ALA A 226 8.98 -5.45 -6.65
C ALA A 226 9.19 -6.96 -6.46
N THR A 227 8.11 -7.72 -6.44
CA THR A 227 8.14 -9.19 -6.40
C THR A 227 8.80 -9.77 -7.66
N LEU A 228 8.49 -9.20 -8.83
CA LEU A 228 9.13 -9.56 -10.09
C LEU A 228 10.64 -9.25 -10.07
N SER A 229 11.04 -8.14 -9.47
CA SER A 229 12.45 -7.79 -9.31
C SER A 229 13.18 -8.84 -8.47
N HIS A 230 12.59 -9.22 -7.33
CA HIS A 230 13.10 -10.31 -6.49
C HIS A 230 13.17 -11.65 -7.26
N SER A 231 12.11 -11.99 -8.02
CA SER A 231 12.08 -13.18 -8.88
C SER A 231 13.22 -13.17 -9.91
N CYS A 232 13.50 -12.03 -10.54
CA CYS A 232 14.58 -11.88 -11.53
C CYS A 232 15.98 -12.05 -10.91
N ARG A 233 16.13 -11.70 -9.63
CA ARG A 233 17.39 -11.85 -8.88
C ARG A 233 17.64 -13.30 -8.49
N TYR A 234 16.65 -13.97 -7.89
CA TYR A 234 16.87 -15.26 -7.20
C TYR A 234 16.25 -16.48 -7.89
N HIS A 235 15.23 -16.30 -8.73
CA HIS A 235 14.48 -17.40 -9.35
C HIS A 235 14.61 -17.40 -10.89
N TRP A 236 15.71 -16.85 -11.40
CA TRP A 236 15.96 -16.71 -12.83
C TRP A 236 16.04 -18.06 -13.57
N GLU A 237 15.52 -18.09 -14.80
CA GLU A 237 15.52 -19.26 -15.71
C GLU A 237 16.91 -19.77 -16.11
N GLY A 238 18.00 -19.16 -15.62
CA GLY A 238 19.36 -19.68 -15.78
C GLY A 238 19.56 -21.07 -15.18
N ASN A 239 18.60 -21.54 -14.37
CA ASN A 239 18.58 -22.87 -13.76
C ASN A 239 17.47 -23.74 -14.36
N LYS A 240 17.33 -23.78 -15.69
CA LYS A 240 16.41 -24.72 -16.35
C LYS A 240 16.69 -26.15 -15.86
N PRO A 241 15.72 -26.85 -15.25
CA PRO A 241 15.81 -28.30 -15.23
C PRO A 241 15.83 -28.78 -16.69
N LYS A 242 16.67 -29.77 -16.99
CA LYS A 242 16.87 -30.36 -18.34
C LYS A 242 15.58 -30.93 -18.99
N SER A 243 14.43 -30.80 -18.33
CA SER A 243 13.14 -31.42 -18.65
C SER A 243 12.16 -30.54 -19.44
N GLY A 244 12.51 -29.30 -19.81
CA GLY A 244 11.63 -28.45 -20.63
C GLY A 244 10.37 -27.92 -19.92
N VAL A 245 10.20 -28.19 -18.63
CA VAL A 245 9.13 -27.65 -17.79
C VAL A 245 9.57 -26.28 -17.25
N THR A 246 8.77 -25.25 -17.48
CA THR A 246 8.97 -23.92 -16.89
C THR A 246 8.77 -24.00 -15.37
N ASP A 247 9.76 -23.58 -14.59
CA ASP A 247 9.64 -23.49 -13.14
C ASP A 247 8.44 -22.59 -12.79
N PRO A 248 7.46 -23.05 -11.98
CA PRO A 248 6.33 -22.24 -11.56
C PRO A 248 6.73 -20.95 -10.84
N LEU A 249 7.93 -20.92 -10.26
CA LEU A 249 8.51 -19.74 -9.59
C LEU A 249 9.41 -18.90 -10.50
N SER A 250 9.44 -19.18 -11.79
CA SER A 250 10.18 -18.35 -12.74
C SER A 250 9.54 -16.97 -12.94
N PRO A 251 10.33 -15.93 -13.26
CA PRO A 251 9.81 -14.61 -13.60
C PRO A 251 8.81 -14.63 -14.76
N SER A 252 9.02 -15.52 -15.74
CA SER A 252 8.14 -15.68 -16.91
C SER A 252 6.77 -16.23 -16.52
N ALA A 253 6.73 -17.28 -15.67
CA ALA A 253 5.49 -17.83 -15.13
C ALA A 253 4.73 -16.79 -14.28
N LEU A 254 5.45 -16.00 -13.47
CA LEU A 254 4.86 -14.91 -12.69
C LEU A 254 4.21 -13.87 -13.61
N CYS A 255 4.90 -13.43 -14.67
CA CYS A 255 4.36 -12.47 -15.62
C CYS A 255 3.12 -13.00 -16.35
N GLN A 256 3.14 -14.26 -16.78
CA GLN A 256 2.00 -14.91 -17.42
C GLN A 256 0.79 -15.00 -16.47
N SER A 257 1.02 -15.35 -15.20
CA SER A 257 -0.04 -15.54 -14.21
C SER A 257 -0.77 -14.24 -13.83
N LEU A 258 -0.02 -13.13 -13.78
CA LEU A 258 -0.49 -11.80 -13.38
C LEU A 258 -0.83 -10.88 -14.55
N GLY A 259 -0.55 -11.29 -15.79
CA GLY A 259 -0.76 -10.45 -16.98
C GLY A 259 0.20 -9.25 -17.05
N ILE A 260 1.42 -9.38 -16.55
CA ILE A 260 2.43 -8.32 -16.63
C ILE A 260 2.89 -8.20 -18.09
N SER A 261 2.91 -6.97 -18.61
CA SER A 261 3.34 -6.72 -19.99
C SER A 261 4.79 -7.15 -20.21
N GLN A 262 5.09 -7.63 -21.42
CA GLN A 262 6.44 -8.01 -21.81
C GLN A 262 7.43 -6.85 -21.62
N ARG A 263 7.03 -5.62 -21.95
CA ARG A 263 7.87 -4.42 -21.74
C ARG A 263 8.21 -4.21 -20.26
N ALA A 264 7.24 -4.33 -19.36
CA ALA A 264 7.47 -4.18 -17.92
C ALA A 264 8.38 -5.29 -17.38
N TYR A 265 8.21 -6.52 -17.86
CA TYR A 265 9.09 -7.64 -17.52
C TYR A 265 10.53 -7.37 -17.95
N GLN A 266 10.73 -7.04 -19.22
CA GLN A 266 12.06 -6.79 -19.79
C GLN A 266 12.78 -5.64 -19.08
N TRP A 267 12.06 -4.55 -18.81
CA TRP A 267 12.63 -3.40 -18.11
C TRP A 267 13.01 -3.72 -16.66
N THR A 268 12.17 -4.47 -15.95
CA THR A 268 12.45 -4.88 -14.56
C THR A 268 13.64 -5.83 -14.50
N ALA A 269 13.68 -6.83 -15.39
CA ALA A 269 14.78 -7.79 -15.47
C ALA A 269 16.10 -7.10 -15.84
N LEU A 270 16.08 -6.15 -16.79
CA LEU A 270 17.23 -5.33 -17.17
C LEU A 270 17.80 -4.57 -15.96
N LYS A 271 16.95 -3.87 -15.22
CA LYS A 271 17.39 -3.08 -14.05
C LYS A 271 18.03 -3.93 -12.97
N VAL A 272 17.42 -5.06 -12.63
CA VAL A 272 17.96 -5.97 -11.61
C VAL A 272 19.34 -6.49 -12.02
N LYS A 273 19.53 -6.88 -13.29
CA LYS A 273 20.81 -7.40 -13.78
C LYS A 273 21.87 -6.33 -13.95
N ALA A 274 21.48 -5.13 -14.37
CA ALA A 274 22.39 -4.00 -14.43
C ALA A 274 22.91 -3.63 -13.02
N GLN A 275 22.06 -3.69 -11.99
CA GLN A 275 22.48 -3.49 -10.59
C GLN A 275 23.41 -4.60 -10.06
N GLU A 276 23.34 -5.80 -10.61
CA GLU A 276 24.25 -6.90 -10.28
C GLU A 276 25.61 -6.78 -10.99
N HIS A 277 25.79 -5.76 -11.83
CA HIS A 277 26.97 -5.54 -12.68
C HIS A 277 27.36 -6.78 -13.51
N ASN A 278 26.37 -7.62 -13.85
CA ASN A 278 26.58 -8.82 -14.64
C ASN A 278 26.20 -8.54 -16.10
N TRP A 279 27.20 -8.40 -16.97
CA TRP A 279 27.04 -7.94 -18.35
C TRP A 279 27.08 -9.03 -19.42
N GLU A 280 26.92 -10.31 -19.05
CA GLU A 280 27.04 -11.42 -20.01
C GLU A 280 26.05 -11.38 -21.21
N ALA A 281 26.52 -11.56 -22.43
CA ALA A 281 25.65 -11.45 -23.62
C ALA A 281 24.46 -12.45 -23.64
N GLY A 282 24.57 -13.60 -22.95
CA GLY A 282 23.55 -14.65 -22.93
C GLY A 282 22.26 -14.27 -22.19
N TRP A 283 22.32 -13.36 -21.20
CA TRP A 283 21.13 -12.99 -20.43
C TRP A 283 20.17 -12.12 -21.25
N PHE A 284 20.70 -11.22 -22.07
CA PHE A 284 19.89 -10.32 -22.88
C PHE A 284 19.07 -11.05 -23.95
N GLN A 285 19.61 -12.13 -24.48
CA GLN A 285 18.89 -13.06 -25.37
C GLN A 285 17.79 -13.81 -24.60
N GLY A 286 18.06 -14.20 -23.35
CA GLY A 286 17.08 -14.83 -22.46
C GLY A 286 15.89 -13.93 -22.11
N ILE A 287 16.11 -12.63 -21.89
CA ILE A 287 15.05 -11.63 -21.66
C ILE A 287 14.28 -11.30 -22.97
N ARG A 288 14.75 -11.81 -24.12
CA ARG A 288 14.23 -11.50 -25.46
C ARG A 288 14.21 -10.00 -25.76
N LEU A 289 15.22 -9.27 -25.28
CA LEU A 289 15.36 -7.84 -25.60
C LEU A 289 15.59 -7.64 -27.10
N ILE A 290 16.25 -8.59 -27.75
CA ILE A 290 16.62 -8.52 -29.16
C ILE A 290 15.58 -9.27 -30.00
N GLY A 291 14.95 -8.59 -30.96
CA GLY A 291 14.18 -9.23 -32.04
C GLY A 291 12.66 -9.36 -31.86
N GLY A 292 12.01 -8.50 -31.06
CA GLY A 292 10.53 -8.50 -30.95
C GLY A 292 9.95 -7.10 -30.79
N GLY A 293 9.06 -6.69 -31.70
CA GLY A 293 8.48 -5.34 -31.81
C GLY A 293 7.58 -4.86 -30.66
N SER A 294 7.56 -5.54 -29.51
CA SER A 294 6.79 -5.16 -28.31
C SER A 294 7.65 -4.84 -27.09
N GLY A 295 8.98 -4.80 -27.27
CA GLY A 295 9.94 -4.60 -26.19
C GLY A 295 10.24 -3.14 -25.82
N ALA A 296 11.05 -2.95 -24.77
CA ALA A 296 11.57 -1.63 -24.41
C ALA A 296 12.43 -1.04 -25.55
N PRO A 297 12.35 0.27 -25.85
CA PRO A 297 13.17 0.89 -26.90
C PRO A 297 14.66 0.68 -26.65
N MET A 298 15.41 0.28 -27.67
CA MET A 298 16.86 -0.01 -27.54
C MET A 298 17.66 1.21 -27.09
N ALA A 299 17.21 2.42 -27.45
CA ALA A 299 17.81 3.66 -27.00
C ALA A 299 17.71 3.85 -25.47
N ASP A 300 16.56 3.50 -24.88
CA ASP A 300 16.34 3.56 -23.43
C ASP A 300 17.17 2.48 -22.71
N VAL A 301 17.25 1.29 -23.30
CA VAL A 301 18.08 0.19 -22.79
C VAL A 301 19.56 0.59 -22.74
N ALA A 302 20.09 1.15 -23.82
CA ALA A 302 21.47 1.62 -23.86
C ALA A 302 21.75 2.73 -22.83
N ALA A 303 20.81 3.66 -22.66
CA ALA A 303 20.93 4.74 -21.68
C ALA A 303 20.92 4.22 -20.23
N GLU A 304 20.02 3.30 -19.90
CA GLU A 304 19.97 2.68 -18.57
C GLU A 304 21.27 1.90 -18.29
N LEU A 305 21.75 1.09 -19.23
CA LEU A 305 23.01 0.34 -19.07
C LEU A 305 24.19 1.28 -18.81
N HIS A 306 24.31 2.37 -19.58
CA HIS A 306 25.33 3.37 -19.37
C HIS A 306 25.22 4.02 -17.98
N SER A 307 24.00 4.33 -17.52
CA SER A 307 23.78 4.92 -16.19
C SER A 307 24.17 4.00 -15.03
N GLN A 308 24.10 2.67 -15.23
CA GLN A 308 24.48 1.65 -14.25
C GLN A 308 25.97 1.25 -14.37
N GLY A 309 26.75 1.95 -15.19
CA GLY A 309 28.20 1.72 -15.35
C GLY A 309 28.56 0.51 -16.21
N ALA A 310 27.72 0.15 -17.18
CA ALA A 310 28.06 -0.92 -18.13
C ALA A 310 29.30 -0.55 -18.97
N PRO A 311 30.16 -1.53 -19.31
CA PRO A 311 31.27 -1.36 -20.23
C PRO A 311 30.83 -0.79 -21.59
N GLU A 312 31.67 0.05 -22.20
CA GLU A 312 31.36 0.70 -23.48
C GLU A 312 31.02 -0.32 -24.58
N ASP A 313 31.71 -1.46 -24.64
CA ASP A 313 31.46 -2.50 -25.64
C ASP A 313 30.04 -3.11 -25.52
N VAL A 314 29.48 -3.16 -24.30
CA VAL A 314 28.11 -3.63 -24.07
C VAL A 314 27.11 -2.56 -24.50
N VAL A 315 27.33 -1.30 -24.11
CA VAL A 315 26.46 -0.18 -24.49
C VAL A 315 26.41 -0.01 -26.02
N VAL A 316 27.57 -0.10 -26.68
CA VAL A 316 27.70 0.04 -28.14
C VAL A 316 26.94 -1.05 -28.90
N ARG A 317 26.88 -2.29 -28.37
CA ARG A 317 26.03 -3.34 -28.96
C ARG A 317 24.56 -2.92 -29.03
N TYR A 318 24.03 -2.30 -27.98
CA TYR A 318 22.63 -1.84 -27.94
C TYR A 318 22.39 -0.59 -28.79
N ILE A 319 23.35 0.33 -28.83
CA ILE A 319 23.29 1.48 -29.76
C ILE A 319 23.13 0.96 -31.20
N ASN A 320 23.90 -0.06 -31.60
CA ASN A 320 23.83 -0.61 -32.96
C ASN A 320 22.49 -1.29 -33.31
N LEU A 321 21.65 -1.60 -32.32
CA LEU A 321 20.32 -2.20 -32.53
C LEU A 321 19.20 -1.17 -32.74
N VAL A 322 19.46 0.12 -32.54
CA VAL A 322 18.48 1.20 -32.81
C VAL A 322 18.25 1.32 -34.32
N GLU A 323 17.03 1.50 -34.81
CA GLU A 323 16.79 1.45 -36.27
C GLU A 323 17.37 2.67 -37.03
N GLY A 324 17.27 3.87 -36.45
CA GLY A 324 17.71 5.12 -37.10
C GLY A 324 19.19 5.45 -36.93
N ILE A 325 19.91 5.66 -38.04
CA ILE A 325 21.37 5.97 -38.02
C ILE A 325 21.66 7.31 -37.33
N GLU A 326 20.86 8.34 -37.60
CA GLU A 326 21.00 9.64 -36.94
C GLU A 326 20.71 9.54 -35.43
N GLU A 327 19.70 8.74 -35.06
CA GLU A 327 19.36 8.47 -33.67
C GLU A 327 20.50 7.72 -32.95
N ARG A 328 21.13 6.73 -33.60
CA ARG A 328 22.33 6.05 -33.08
C ARG A 328 23.47 7.04 -32.81
N ILE A 329 23.74 7.94 -33.76
CA ILE A 329 24.81 8.94 -33.62
C ILE A 329 24.48 9.91 -32.48
N ALA A 330 23.25 10.40 -32.41
CA ALA A 330 22.80 11.29 -31.33
C ALA A 330 22.90 10.60 -29.96
N LEU A 331 22.50 9.33 -29.87
CA LEU A 331 22.58 8.51 -28.67
C LEU A 331 24.03 8.26 -28.24
N ALA A 332 24.90 7.84 -29.16
CA ALA A 332 26.32 7.61 -28.89
C ALA A 332 27.03 8.88 -28.38
N ASN A 333 26.72 10.04 -28.97
CA ASN A 333 27.24 11.33 -28.49
C ASN A 333 26.72 11.68 -27.10
N ARG A 334 25.43 11.43 -26.82
CA ARG A 334 24.81 11.71 -25.52
C ARG A 334 25.39 10.82 -24.41
N LEU A 335 25.69 9.57 -24.73
CA LEU A 335 26.28 8.59 -23.80
C LEU A 335 27.82 8.64 -23.80
N GLN A 336 28.44 9.61 -24.48
CA GLN A 336 29.89 9.78 -24.56
C GLN A 336 30.67 8.58 -25.14
N CYS A 337 29.99 7.68 -25.87
CA CYS A 337 30.60 6.58 -26.62
C CYS A 337 31.10 7.08 -27.98
N TYR A 338 32.12 7.95 -27.96
CA TYR A 338 32.56 8.69 -29.15
C TYR A 338 33.16 7.78 -30.23
N ASN A 339 33.85 6.70 -29.86
CA ASN A 339 34.41 5.74 -30.81
C ASN A 339 33.30 5.08 -31.65
N ALA A 340 32.19 4.70 -31.01
CA ALA A 340 31.03 4.17 -31.71
C ALA A 340 30.36 5.20 -32.62
N ALA A 341 30.26 6.46 -32.20
CA ALA A 341 29.74 7.53 -33.05
C ALA A 341 30.61 7.71 -34.32
N ILE A 342 31.93 7.66 -34.17
CA ILE A 342 32.91 7.76 -35.27
C ILE A 342 32.78 6.55 -36.21
N ASP A 343 32.63 5.34 -35.68
CA ASP A 343 32.45 4.12 -36.48
C ASP A 343 31.15 4.14 -37.30
N ILE A 344 30.05 4.63 -36.70
CA ILE A 344 28.79 4.81 -37.41
C ILE A 344 28.95 5.86 -38.53
N MET A 345 29.56 7.01 -38.26
CA MET A 345 29.81 8.04 -39.29
C MET A 345 30.74 7.56 -40.41
N LYS A 346 31.78 6.78 -40.05
CA LYS A 346 32.68 6.12 -41.01
C LYS A 346 31.91 5.18 -41.93
N SER A 347 30.98 4.39 -41.41
CA SER A 347 30.14 3.50 -42.23
C SER A 347 29.27 4.27 -43.23
N GLN A 348 28.85 5.49 -42.89
CA GLN A 348 28.09 6.38 -43.77
C GLN A 348 28.96 7.13 -44.79
N GLY A 349 30.27 7.19 -44.55
CA GLY A 349 31.19 8.03 -45.31
C GLY A 349 31.05 9.52 -44.99
N ASP A 350 30.48 9.89 -43.84
CA ASP A 350 30.27 11.28 -43.44
C ASP A 350 31.55 11.88 -42.83
N ARG A 351 32.39 12.47 -43.70
CA ARG A 351 33.65 13.10 -43.30
C ARG A 351 33.42 14.35 -42.47
N LEU A 352 32.42 15.17 -42.83
CA LEU A 352 32.15 16.45 -42.19
C LEU A 352 31.61 16.24 -40.77
N GLY A 353 30.79 15.22 -40.55
CA GLY A 353 30.31 14.81 -39.24
C GLY A 353 31.45 14.47 -38.28
N ILE A 354 32.44 13.70 -38.73
CA ILE A 354 33.61 13.31 -37.91
C ILE A 354 34.47 14.55 -37.57
N ILE A 355 34.70 15.45 -38.53
CA ILE A 355 35.45 16.69 -38.29
C ILE A 355 34.73 17.56 -37.25
N LYS A 356 33.41 17.71 -37.39
CA LYS A 356 32.58 18.48 -36.45
C LYS A 356 32.60 17.86 -35.05
N LEU A 357 32.50 16.53 -34.95
CA LEU A 357 32.58 15.83 -33.67
C LEU A 357 33.96 16.01 -33.04
N LYS A 358 35.04 15.81 -33.80
CA LYS A 358 36.42 16.01 -33.36
C LYS A 358 36.63 17.39 -32.74
N SER A 359 36.12 18.46 -33.38
CA SER A 359 36.26 19.83 -32.87
C SER A 359 35.59 20.08 -31.51
N ARG A 360 34.68 19.21 -31.09
CA ARG A 360 33.98 19.29 -29.79
C ARG A 360 34.61 18.41 -28.71
N LEU A 361 35.54 17.52 -29.07
CA LEU A 361 36.19 16.62 -28.13
C LEU A 361 37.36 17.32 -27.42
N PRO A 362 37.65 16.99 -26.15
CA PRO A 362 38.81 17.51 -25.45
C PRO A 362 40.12 17.10 -26.17
N THR A 363 41.06 18.02 -26.23
CA THR A 363 42.36 17.79 -26.88
C THR A 363 43.13 16.66 -26.19
N GLY A 364 43.56 15.66 -26.95
CA GLY A 364 44.27 14.48 -26.47
C GLY A 364 43.37 13.37 -25.91
N SER A 365 42.05 13.48 -26.04
CA SER A 365 41.12 12.40 -25.68
C SER A 365 41.23 11.21 -26.65
N GLU A 366 40.90 10.01 -26.17
CA GLU A 366 40.93 8.78 -26.98
C GLU A 366 40.05 8.92 -28.24
N GLY A 367 38.86 9.50 -28.10
CA GLY A 367 37.96 9.75 -29.22
C GLY A 367 38.50 10.73 -30.25
N GLU A 368 39.29 11.74 -29.85
CA GLU A 368 39.92 12.67 -30.79
C GLU A 368 41.03 11.98 -31.59
N LEU A 369 41.89 11.22 -30.90
CA LEU A 369 42.96 10.44 -31.53
C LEU A 369 42.38 9.41 -32.51
N TYR A 370 41.30 8.74 -32.13
CA TYR A 370 40.59 7.80 -33.00
C TYR A 370 39.98 8.50 -34.21
N ALA A 371 39.34 9.66 -34.04
CA ALA A 371 38.82 10.46 -35.13
C ALA A 371 39.93 10.89 -36.12
N GLU A 372 41.10 11.30 -35.61
CA GLU A 372 42.25 11.63 -36.46
C GLU A 372 42.75 10.44 -37.27
N LEU A 373 42.89 9.28 -36.63
CA LEU A 373 43.32 8.06 -37.29
C LEU A 373 42.39 7.71 -38.45
N ILE A 374 41.08 7.79 -38.21
CA ILE A 374 40.05 7.49 -39.21
C ILE A 374 40.08 8.51 -40.36
N LEU A 375 40.21 9.81 -40.06
CA LEU A 375 40.27 10.87 -41.08
C LEU A 375 41.54 10.82 -41.95
N ARG A 376 42.66 10.32 -41.41
CA ARG A 376 43.93 10.13 -42.14
C ARG A 376 43.93 8.87 -43.00
N SER A 377 42.99 7.96 -42.78
CA SER A 377 42.91 6.72 -43.56
C SER A 377 42.54 6.99 -45.02
N SER A 378 43.39 6.52 -45.94
CA SER A 378 43.18 6.62 -47.40
C SER A 378 42.24 5.55 -47.96
N THR A 379 41.80 4.59 -47.13
CA THR A 379 40.97 3.47 -47.56
C THR A 379 39.47 3.75 -47.53
N ILE A 380 39.04 4.86 -46.93
CA ILE A 380 37.62 5.19 -46.74
C ILE A 380 37.13 6.04 -47.91
N ARG A 381 36.04 5.61 -48.55
CA ARG A 381 35.34 6.41 -49.56
C ARG A 381 34.37 7.38 -48.88
N TRP A 382 34.73 8.66 -48.85
CA TRP A 382 33.92 9.72 -48.26
C TRP A 382 32.79 10.13 -49.22
N LYS A 383 31.59 10.31 -48.68
CA LYS A 383 30.52 11.03 -49.38
C LYS A 383 30.79 12.52 -49.17
N ASN A 384 31.15 13.21 -50.25
CA ASN A 384 31.33 14.66 -50.24
C ASN A 384 29.99 15.38 -50.13
#